data_AF-A0A6I3EYB9-F1
#
_entry.id   AF-A0A6I3EYB9-F1
#
_cell.length_a   1.000
_cell.length_b   1.000
_cell.length_c   1.000
_cell.angle_alpha   90.00
_cell.angle_beta   90.00
_cell.angle_gamma   90.00
#
_symmetry.space_group_name_H-M   'P 1'
#
loop_
_entity.id
_entity.type
_entity.pdbx_description
1 polymer ?
#
loop_
_entity_poly.entity_id
_entity_poly.type
_entity_poly.pdbx_seq_one_letter_code
_entity_poly.pdbx_strand_id
1 'polypeptide(L)'
;MIRRVEVASAVFESAHEQFEAARSPLGDGSEYDFVGGPLAAAVFAFREFDVLSYDVVPAVRSYTVVDSFFGAVTFVAVLRTDEIVEVVSFADDPDYWSALDNDPE
;
A
#
# COMPACT_ATOMS: atom_id res chain seq x y z
N MET A 1 16.01 6.80 11.17
CA MET A 1 16.53 7.72 10.12
C MET A 1 15.41 7.93 9.10
N ILE A 2 15.24 9.13 8.52
CA ILE A 2 14.26 9.35 7.45
C ILE A 2 14.88 9.00 6.12
N ARG A 3 14.28 8.07 5.37
CA ARG A 3 14.75 7.63 4.05
C ARG A 3 13.97 8.27 2.92
N ARG A 4 14.63 8.37 1.76
CA ARG A 4 13.96 8.66 0.49
C ARG A 4 13.19 7.41 0.08
N VAL A 5 11.91 7.60 -0.25
CA VAL A 5 11.04 6.53 -0.73
C VAL A 5 10.76 6.74 -2.20
N GLU A 6 11.03 5.71 -2.99
CA GLU A 6 10.69 5.61 -4.40
C GLU A 6 9.58 4.57 -4.56
N VAL A 7 8.82 4.69 -5.65
CA VAL A 7 7.76 3.73 -5.98
C VAL A 7 8.11 3.17 -7.34
N ALA A 8 8.24 1.84 -7.43
CA ALA A 8 8.57 1.17 -8.67
C ALA A 8 7.46 1.39 -9.70
N SER A 9 7.81 1.53 -10.98
CA SER A 9 6.84 1.71 -12.06
C SER A 9 5.78 0.59 -12.10
N ALA A 10 6.18 -0.64 -11.76
CA ALA A 10 5.28 -1.79 -11.68
C ALA A 10 4.11 -1.58 -10.70
N VAL A 11 4.31 -0.81 -9.62
CA VAL A 11 3.23 -0.45 -8.67
C VAL A 11 2.19 0.44 -9.34
N PHE A 12 2.63 1.42 -10.13
CA PHE A 12 1.73 2.28 -10.89
C PHE A 12 1.05 1.52 -12.03
N GLU A 13 1.77 0.64 -12.72
CA GLU A 13 1.21 -0.23 -13.76
C GLU A 13 0.12 -1.15 -13.18
N SER A 14 0.38 -1.81 -12.05
CA SER A 14 -0.62 -2.64 -11.36
C SER A 14 -1.82 -1.82 -10.87
N ALA A 15 -1.61 -0.61 -10.34
CA ALA A 15 -2.72 0.26 -9.95
C ALA A 15 -3.57 0.69 -11.15
N HIS A 16 -2.94 0.98 -12.28
CA HIS A 16 -3.61 1.35 -13.53
C HIS A 16 -4.41 0.19 -14.14
N GLU A 17 -3.91 -1.05 -13.99
CA GLU A 17 -4.62 -2.24 -14.45
C GLU A 17 -5.81 -2.61 -13.55
N GLN A 18 -5.72 -2.33 -12.24
CA GLN A 18 -6.74 -2.70 -11.26
C GLN A 18 -7.82 -1.63 -11.08
N PHE A 19 -7.48 -0.35 -11.17
CA PHE A 19 -8.38 0.75 -10.85
C PHE A 19 -8.64 1.62 -12.07
N GLU A 20 -9.90 1.98 -12.28
CA GLU A 20 -10.26 2.93 -13.33
C GLU A 20 -9.71 4.33 -13.00
N ALA A 21 -9.40 5.11 -14.04
CA ALA A 21 -8.88 6.46 -13.86
C ALA A 21 -9.86 7.42 -13.17
N ALA A 22 -11.17 7.17 -13.30
CA ALA A 22 -12.23 7.95 -12.69
C ALA A 22 -12.99 7.13 -11.65
N ARG A 23 -13.59 7.80 -10.67
CA ARG A 23 -14.44 7.13 -9.67
C ARG A 23 -15.65 6.51 -10.34
N SER A 24 -15.98 5.30 -9.90
CA SER A 24 -17.20 4.61 -10.31
C SER A 24 -18.43 5.36 -9.80
N PRO A 25 -19.54 5.40 -10.57
CA PRO A 25 -20.83 5.88 -10.08
C PRO A 25 -21.36 5.08 -8.87
N LEU A 26 -20.84 3.88 -8.64
CA LEU A 26 -21.18 3.01 -7.52
C LEU A 26 -20.39 3.32 -6.25
N GLY A 27 -19.44 4.27 -6.32
CA GLY A 27 -18.64 4.72 -5.17
C GLY A 27 -17.29 4.04 -5.03
N ASP A 28 -16.89 3.17 -5.96
CA ASP A 28 -15.57 2.55 -5.97
C ASP A 28 -14.47 3.60 -6.16
N GLY A 29 -13.35 3.42 -5.44
CA GLY A 29 -12.18 4.29 -5.53
C GLY A 29 -11.52 4.21 -6.91
N SER A 30 -10.95 5.32 -7.37
CA SER A 30 -10.21 5.38 -8.63
C SER A 30 -8.71 5.22 -8.43
N GLU A 31 -7.95 5.09 -9.54
CA GLU A 31 -6.49 5.14 -9.53
C GLU A 31 -5.97 6.41 -8.80
N TYR A 32 -6.64 7.55 -9.00
CA TYR A 32 -6.30 8.80 -8.32
C TYR A 32 -6.46 8.70 -6.80
N ASP A 33 -7.54 8.05 -6.34
CA ASP A 33 -7.79 7.85 -4.91
C ASP A 33 -6.78 6.88 -4.31
N PHE A 34 -6.40 5.84 -5.04
CA PHE A 34 -5.38 4.88 -4.60
C PHE A 34 -4.02 5.56 -4.42
N VAL A 35 -3.58 6.34 -5.42
CA VAL A 35 -2.30 7.04 -5.39
C VAL A 35 -2.29 8.13 -4.32
N GLY A 36 -3.37 8.92 -4.22
CA GLY A 36 -3.51 10.02 -3.27
C GLY A 36 -3.81 9.58 -1.83
N GLY A 37 -4.32 8.37 -1.64
CA GLY A 37 -4.70 7.80 -0.35
C GLY A 37 -3.71 6.74 0.12
N PRO A 38 -4.02 5.43 -0.04
CA PRO A 38 -3.26 4.36 0.58
C PRO A 38 -1.80 4.31 0.15
N LEU A 39 -1.47 4.55 -1.13
CA LEU A 39 -0.08 4.56 -1.57
C LEU A 39 0.70 5.74 -0.94
N ALA A 40 0.12 6.93 -0.89
CA ALA A 40 0.74 8.09 -0.25
C ALA A 40 0.99 7.86 1.26
N ALA A 41 0.03 7.23 1.95
CA ALA A 41 0.18 6.85 3.36
C ALA A 41 1.31 5.83 3.56
N ALA A 42 1.39 4.80 2.71
CA ALA A 42 2.47 3.82 2.75
C ALA A 42 3.84 4.46 2.48
N VAL A 43 3.92 5.35 1.49
CA VAL A 43 5.14 6.12 1.20
C VAL A 43 5.59 6.94 2.41
N PHE A 44 4.65 7.54 3.15
CA PHE A 44 4.97 8.26 4.38
C PHE A 44 5.50 7.30 5.46
N ALA A 45 4.85 6.17 5.69
CA ALA A 45 5.28 5.17 6.67
C ALA A 45 6.67 4.60 6.36
N PHE A 46 6.96 4.29 5.10
CA PHE A 46 8.27 3.75 4.69
C PHE A 46 9.43 4.74 4.81
N ARG A 47 9.17 6.03 5.06
CA ARG A 47 10.24 6.97 5.43
C ARG A 47 10.91 6.57 6.74
N GLU A 48 10.15 5.96 7.66
CA GLU A 48 10.62 5.46 8.95
C GLU A 48 10.91 3.95 8.91
N PHE A 49 11.41 3.44 7.78
CA PHE A 49 11.61 2.00 7.53
C PHE A 49 12.31 1.20 8.66
N ASP A 50 13.19 1.84 9.45
CA ASP A 50 13.88 1.19 10.58
C ASP A 50 12.94 0.81 11.74
N VAL A 51 11.82 1.53 11.92
CA VAL A 51 10.87 1.25 13.01
C VAL A 51 9.82 0.22 12.63
N LEU A 52 9.68 -0.06 11.33
CA LEU A 52 8.77 -1.09 10.84
C LEU A 52 9.35 -2.48 11.15
N SER A 53 8.47 -3.41 11.52
CA SER A 53 8.83 -4.81 11.73
C SER A 53 9.14 -5.52 10.43
N TYR A 54 10.05 -6.49 10.48
CA TYR A 54 10.32 -7.40 9.38
C TYR A 54 10.06 -8.84 9.80
N ASP A 55 9.55 -9.64 8.87
CA ASP A 55 9.25 -11.05 9.15
C ASP A 55 10.48 -11.94 8.91
N VAL A 56 11.09 -11.84 7.73
CA VAL A 56 12.13 -12.79 7.28
C VAL A 56 13.43 -12.08 6.93
N VAL A 57 13.35 -11.03 6.10
CA VAL A 57 14.52 -10.35 5.53
C VAL A 57 14.60 -8.93 6.07
N PRO A 58 15.67 -8.53 6.78
CA PRO A 58 15.82 -7.18 7.34
C PRO A 58 15.84 -6.04 6.31
N ALA A 59 16.01 -6.36 5.02
CA ALA A 59 15.91 -5.40 3.93
C ALA A 59 14.49 -5.30 3.32
N VAL A 60 13.50 -6.03 3.84
CA VAL A 60 12.11 -6.03 3.34
C VAL A 60 11.17 -5.62 4.47
N ARG A 61 10.20 -4.75 4.18
CA ARG A 61 9.12 -4.37 5.09
C ARG A 61 7.78 -4.45 4.40
N SER A 62 6.77 -4.81 5.16
CA SER A 62 5.37 -4.66 4.78
C SER A 62 4.72 -3.57 5.62
N TYR A 63 3.72 -2.90 5.05
CA TYR A 63 2.90 -1.94 5.77
C TYR A 63 1.47 -1.98 5.24
N THR A 64 0.51 -2.20 6.13
CA THR A 64 -0.91 -2.26 5.78
C THR A 64 -1.57 -0.92 6.08
N VAL A 65 -2.24 -0.37 5.07
CA VAL A 65 -3.11 0.80 5.19
C VAL A 65 -4.54 0.34 5.11
N VAL A 66 -5.38 0.79 6.04
CA VAL A 66 -6.84 0.62 5.95
C VAL A 66 -7.42 1.89 5.35
N ASP A 67 -8.02 1.76 4.17
CA ASP A 67 -8.65 2.84 3.41
C ASP A 67 -10.16 2.60 3.26
N SER A 68 -10.94 3.68 3.22
CA SER A 68 -12.40 3.60 3.11
C SER A 68 -12.92 3.06 1.78
N PHE A 69 -12.17 3.23 0.69
CA PHE A 69 -12.54 2.72 -0.64
C PHE A 69 -11.96 1.34 -0.90
N PHE A 70 -10.71 1.12 -0.48
CA PHE A 70 -9.95 -0.07 -0.85
C PHE A 70 -9.87 -1.14 0.26
N GLY A 71 -10.44 -0.88 1.44
CA GLY A 71 -10.30 -1.77 2.58
C GLY A 71 -8.85 -1.83 3.05
N ALA A 72 -8.39 -3.02 3.47
CA ALA A 72 -6.99 -3.22 3.84
C ALA A 72 -6.12 -3.43 2.59
N VAL A 73 -5.10 -2.59 2.43
CA VAL A 73 -4.09 -2.69 1.37
C VAL A 73 -2.71 -2.85 2.00
N THR A 74 -2.04 -3.95 1.70
CA THR A 74 -0.68 -4.23 2.18
C THR A 74 0.34 -3.88 1.11
N PHE A 75 1.27 -2.98 1.44
CA PHE A 75 2.38 -2.58 0.59
C PHE A 75 3.65 -3.28 1.02
N VAL A 76 4.52 -3.59 0.07
CA VAL A 76 5.86 -4.16 0.32
C VAL A 76 6.92 -3.19 -0.20
N ALA A 77 7.92 -2.94 0.63
CA ALA A 77 9.06 -2.11 0.28
C ALA A 77 10.40 -2.80 0.59
N VAL A 78 11.41 -2.49 -0.21
CA VAL A 78 12.76 -3.02 -0.09
C VAL A 78 13.78 -1.90 0.12
N LEU A 79 14.76 -2.16 0.98
CA LEU A 79 15.91 -1.28 1.17
C LEU A 79 16.90 -1.51 0.02
N ARG A 80 17.05 -0.52 -0.86
CA ARG A 80 17.95 -0.57 -2.03
C ARG A 80 19.37 -0.15 -1.69
N THR A 81 19.48 0.90 -0.88
CA THR A 81 20.71 1.45 -0.32
C THR A 81 20.41 1.92 1.10
N ASP A 82 21.42 2.36 1.85
CA ASP A 82 21.20 2.90 3.20
C ASP A 82 20.23 4.08 3.25
N GLU A 83 20.05 4.79 2.13
CA GLU A 83 19.24 6.01 2.01
C GLU A 83 17.93 5.82 1.23
N ILE A 84 17.82 4.78 0.38
CA ILE A 84 16.71 4.59 -0.55
C ILE A 84 15.91 3.33 -0.20
N VAL A 85 14.62 3.54 -0.01
CA VAL A 85 13.61 2.50 0.07
C VAL A 85 12.76 2.55 -1.18
N GLU A 86 12.46 1.41 -1.77
CA GLU A 86 11.62 1.28 -2.96
C GLU A 86 10.37 0.47 -2.61
N VAL A 87 9.18 1.04 -2.82
CA VAL A 87 7.91 0.30 -2.78
C VAL A 87 7.81 -0.50 -4.08
N VAL A 88 7.73 -1.82 -3.95
CA VAL A 88 7.85 -2.75 -5.09
C VAL A 88 6.54 -3.44 -5.45
N SER A 89 5.61 -3.55 -4.50
CA SER A 89 4.31 -4.18 -4.74
C SER A 89 3.26 -3.75 -3.72
N PHE A 90 2.01 -4.05 -4.04
CA PHE A 90 0.89 -4.00 -3.11
C PHE A 90 -0.03 -5.20 -3.34
N ALA A 91 -0.86 -5.50 -2.35
CA ALA A 91 -1.97 -6.44 -2.44
C ALA A 91 -3.15 -5.88 -1.65
N ASP A 92 -4.33 -5.89 -2.24
CA ASP A 92 -5.60 -5.67 -1.59
C ASP A 92 -6.09 -6.93 -0.87
N ASP A 93 -6.87 -6.74 0.19
CA ASP A 93 -7.63 -7.80 0.84
C ASP A 93 -9.10 -7.74 0.38
N PRO A 94 -9.50 -8.58 -0.60
CA PRO A 94 -10.86 -8.54 -1.13
C PRO A 94 -11.91 -9.00 -0.10
N ASP A 95 -11.49 -9.73 0.92
CA ASP A 95 -12.37 -10.24 1.97
C ASP A 95 -12.42 -9.31 3.19
N TYR A 96 -11.72 -8.17 3.17
CA TYR A 96 -11.64 -7.25 4.31
C TYR A 96 -13.02 -6.87 4.87
N TRP A 97 -13.93 -6.44 4.00
CA TRP A 97 -15.26 -6.00 4.41
C TRP A 97 -16.14 -7.16 4.87
N SER A 98 -16.04 -8.31 4.19
CA SER A 98 -16.82 -9.50 4.56
C SER A 98 -16.35 -10.09 5.89
N ALA A 99 -15.08 -9.96 6.24
CA ALA A 99 -14.54 -10.37 7.52
C ALA A 99 -15.07 -9.51 8.68
N LEU A 100 -15.30 -8.20 8.47
CA LEU A 100 -15.84 -7.30 9.49
C LEU A 100 -17.32 -7.56 9.77
N ASP A 101 -18.12 -7.90 8.75
CA ASP A 101 -19.54 -8.23 8.92
C ASP A 101 -19.77 -9.60 9.59
N ASN A 102 -18.74 -10.46 9.65
CA ASN A 102 -18.79 -11.79 10.25
C ASN A 102 -18.20 -11.85 11.67
N ASP A 103 -18.02 -10.72 12.36
CA ASP A 103 -17.57 -10.69 13.76
C ASP A 103 -18.58 -11.45 14.64
N PRO A 104 -18.22 -12.61 15.23
CA PRO A 104 -19.13 -13.35 16.08
C PRO A 104 -19.34 -12.54 17.37
N GLU A 105 -20.55 -12.03 17.58
CA GLU A 105 -20.99 -11.43 18.86
C GLU A 105 -20.58 -12.27 20.08
#